data_AF-A0A8T4FPA0-F1
#
_entry.id   AF-A0A8T4FPA0-F1
#
_cell.length_a   1.000
_cell.length_b   1.000
_cell.length_c   1.000
_cell.angle_alpha   90.00
_cell.angle_beta   90.00
_cell.angle_gamma   90.00
#
_symmetry.space_group_name_H-M   'P 1'
#
loop_
_entity.id
_entity.type
_entity.pdbx_description
1 polymer ?
#
loop_
_entity_poly.entity_id
_entity_poly.type
_entity_poly.pdbx_seq_one_letter_code
_entity_poly.pdbx_strand_id
1 'polypeptide(L)'
;VTSIWSYSFYECKFITSVEIPNSVTYIGGMAFYYCTSLTSIIIPDSVTYIGSQAFYGSNSLEMVSFGTGLTTMYYGPFTVTFKDAYGNTLSQTIENLAGHVFEGSDGVLTIVS
;
A
#
# COMPACT_ATOMS: atom_id res chain seq x y z
N VAL A 1 -11.82 7.66 -13.33
CA VAL A 1 -11.98 6.40 -12.57
C VAL A 1 -11.82 6.73 -11.11
N THR A 2 -12.79 6.39 -10.26
CA THR A 2 -12.76 6.73 -8.83
C THR A 2 -12.24 5.60 -7.95
N SER A 3 -12.12 4.39 -8.49
CA SER A 3 -11.83 3.19 -7.70
C SER A 3 -11.03 2.19 -8.53
N ILE A 4 -10.05 1.55 -7.89
CA ILE A 4 -9.44 0.31 -8.36
C ILE A 4 -10.16 -0.80 -7.63
N TRP A 5 -10.91 -1.62 -8.36
CA TRP A 5 -11.71 -2.67 -7.76
C TRP A 5 -10.84 -3.83 -7.29
N SER A 6 -11.40 -4.63 -6.39
CA SER A 6 -10.76 -5.86 -5.92
C SER A 6 -10.33 -6.71 -7.11
N TYR A 7 -9.15 -7.34 -7.01
CA TYR A 7 -8.57 -8.20 -8.06
C TYR A 7 -8.24 -7.55 -9.42
N SER A 8 -8.34 -6.22 -9.58
CA SER A 8 -8.16 -5.55 -10.89
C SER A 8 -6.81 -5.85 -11.58
N PHE A 9 -5.75 -5.97 -10.79
CA PHE A 9 -4.39 -6.31 -11.24
C PHE A 9 -3.87 -7.59 -10.58
N TYR A 10 -4.77 -8.52 -10.22
CA TYR A 10 -4.39 -9.80 -9.63
C TYR A 10 -3.40 -10.56 -10.53
N GLU A 11 -2.28 -10.99 -9.96
CA GLU A 11 -1.18 -11.69 -10.63
C GLU A 11 -0.60 -10.97 -11.87
N CYS A 12 -0.64 -9.64 -11.88
CA CYS A 12 0.00 -8.86 -12.94
C CYS A 12 1.54 -8.87 -12.80
N LYS A 13 2.17 -9.95 -13.25
CA LYS A 13 3.62 -10.24 -13.13
C LYS A 13 4.53 -9.41 -14.06
N PHE A 14 3.98 -8.48 -14.84
CA PHE A 14 4.75 -7.63 -15.76
C PHE A 14 4.72 -6.15 -15.39
N ILE A 15 3.84 -5.75 -14.47
CA ILE A 15 3.76 -4.35 -14.04
C ILE A 15 4.91 -4.10 -13.08
N THR A 16 5.78 -3.15 -13.43
CA THR A 16 6.94 -2.78 -12.63
C THR A 16 6.69 -1.57 -11.76
N SER A 17 5.87 -0.64 -12.22
CA SER A 17 5.51 0.55 -11.45
C SER A 17 4.08 0.96 -11.72
N VAL A 18 3.46 1.59 -10.72
CA VAL A 18 2.07 2.05 -10.80
C VAL A 18 1.99 3.48 -10.26
N GLU A 19 1.46 4.38 -11.08
CA GLU A 19 1.05 5.71 -10.65
C GLU A 19 -0.48 5.73 -10.55
N ILE A 20 -1.01 5.89 -9.34
CA ILE A 20 -2.44 5.96 -9.12
C ILE A 20 -2.93 7.39 -9.39
N PRO A 21 -3.90 7.60 -10.30
CA PRO A 21 -4.40 8.93 -10.59
C PRO A 21 -5.07 9.58 -9.36
N ASN A 22 -4.93 10.89 -9.21
CA ASN A 22 -5.55 11.70 -8.14
C ASN A 22 -7.09 11.63 -8.08
N SER A 23 -7.75 11.04 -9.07
CA SER A 23 -9.19 10.80 -9.03
C SER A 23 -9.58 9.54 -8.24
N VAL A 24 -8.63 8.67 -7.92
CA VAL A 24 -8.89 7.39 -7.24
C VAL A 24 -8.98 7.61 -5.74
N THR A 25 -10.06 7.14 -5.14
CA THR A 25 -10.32 7.23 -3.69
C THR A 25 -10.29 5.87 -2.99
N TYR A 26 -10.34 4.78 -3.76
CA TYR A 26 -10.51 3.43 -3.24
C TYR A 26 -9.62 2.42 -3.98
N ILE A 27 -8.88 1.60 -3.23
CA ILE A 27 -8.16 0.42 -3.72
C ILE A 27 -8.77 -0.81 -3.05
N GLY A 28 -9.32 -1.72 -3.85
CA GLY A 28 -9.99 -2.93 -3.35
C GLY A 28 -9.04 -3.98 -2.79
N GLY A 29 -9.62 -4.98 -2.13
CA GLY A 29 -8.86 -6.11 -1.61
C GLY A 29 -8.22 -6.92 -2.74
N MET A 30 -7.00 -7.41 -2.51
CA MET A 30 -6.22 -8.17 -3.50
C MET A 30 -6.04 -7.46 -4.86
N ALA A 31 -6.18 -6.12 -4.92
CA ALA A 31 -6.13 -5.37 -6.17
C ALA A 31 -4.82 -5.58 -6.96
N PHE A 32 -3.68 -5.72 -6.28
CA PHE A 32 -2.34 -5.99 -6.82
C PHE A 32 -1.73 -7.24 -6.16
N TYR A 33 -2.55 -8.23 -5.85
CA TYR A 33 -2.11 -9.49 -5.25
C TYR A 33 -1.16 -10.25 -6.20
N TYR A 34 -0.02 -10.71 -5.69
CA TYR A 34 1.03 -11.43 -6.45
C TYR A 34 1.53 -10.69 -7.70
N CYS A 35 1.58 -9.36 -7.65
CA CYS A 35 2.29 -8.55 -8.64
C CYS A 35 3.80 -8.63 -8.41
N THR A 36 4.40 -9.79 -8.69
CA THR A 36 5.78 -10.12 -8.30
C THR A 36 6.87 -9.26 -8.94
N SER A 37 6.55 -8.48 -9.97
CA SER A 37 7.51 -7.54 -10.60
C SER A 37 7.29 -6.08 -10.22
N LEU A 38 6.24 -5.78 -9.44
CA LEU A 38 5.94 -4.42 -9.00
C LEU A 38 7.01 -3.98 -8.00
N THR A 39 7.82 -2.99 -8.37
CA THR A 39 8.91 -2.45 -7.55
C THR A 39 8.53 -1.16 -6.85
N SER A 40 7.66 -0.35 -7.46
CA SER A 40 7.23 0.91 -6.89
C SER A 40 5.76 1.24 -7.15
N ILE A 41 5.13 1.89 -6.18
CA ILE A 41 3.79 2.45 -6.35
C ILE A 41 3.66 3.80 -5.64
N ILE A 42 2.98 4.74 -6.32
CA ILE A 42 2.61 6.05 -5.78
C ILE A 42 1.12 6.04 -5.46
N ILE A 43 0.78 6.22 -4.19
CA ILE A 43 -0.59 6.28 -3.67
C ILE A 43 -0.91 7.75 -3.32
N PRO A 44 -1.75 8.46 -4.10
CA PRO A 44 -2.01 9.88 -3.91
C PRO A 44 -2.89 10.17 -2.69
N ASP A 45 -2.91 11.44 -2.27
CA ASP A 45 -3.72 11.99 -1.17
C ASP A 45 -5.21 11.64 -1.23
N SER A 46 -5.72 11.42 -2.45
CA SER A 46 -7.13 11.12 -2.68
C SER A 46 -7.53 9.73 -2.20
N VAL A 47 -6.60 8.79 -2.04
CA VAL A 47 -6.88 7.41 -1.63
C VAL A 47 -7.20 7.37 -0.14
N THR A 48 -8.47 7.14 0.18
CA THR A 48 -8.95 7.06 1.57
C THR A 48 -9.14 5.61 2.04
N TYR A 49 -9.01 4.62 1.16
CA TYR A 49 -9.21 3.21 1.50
C TYR A 49 -8.31 2.28 0.68
N ILE A 50 -7.71 1.30 1.36
CA ILE A 50 -6.96 0.19 0.76
C ILE A 50 -7.45 -1.11 1.39
N GLY A 51 -7.92 -2.03 0.57
CA GLY A 51 -8.50 -3.30 1.00
C GLY A 51 -7.47 -4.34 1.42
N SER A 52 -7.96 -5.37 2.12
CA SER A 52 -7.19 -6.53 2.57
C SER A 52 -6.34 -7.15 1.45
N GLN A 53 -5.08 -7.45 1.74
CA GLN A 53 -4.13 -8.12 0.85
C GLN A 53 -3.90 -7.41 -0.49
N ALA A 54 -4.19 -6.10 -0.59
CA ALA A 54 -4.10 -5.38 -1.84
C ALA A 54 -2.75 -5.50 -2.54
N PHE A 55 -1.64 -5.69 -1.81
CA PHE A 55 -0.29 -5.87 -2.37
C PHE A 55 0.40 -7.16 -1.90
N TYR A 56 -0.37 -8.12 -1.36
CA TYR A 56 0.17 -9.36 -0.83
C TYR A 56 0.95 -10.14 -1.90
N GLY A 57 2.12 -10.67 -1.57
CA GLY A 57 2.95 -11.43 -2.52
C GLY A 57 3.55 -10.60 -3.66
N SER A 58 3.57 -9.27 -3.54
CA SER A 58 4.34 -8.40 -4.43
C SER A 58 5.80 -8.34 -3.93
N ASN A 59 6.52 -9.46 -4.06
CA ASN A 59 7.80 -9.68 -3.38
C ASN A 59 8.90 -8.70 -3.79
N SER A 60 8.82 -8.13 -4.99
CA SER A 60 9.77 -7.11 -5.48
C SER A 60 9.40 -5.68 -5.08
N LEU A 61 8.33 -5.46 -4.32
CA LEU A 61 7.90 -4.12 -3.93
C LEU A 61 8.88 -3.54 -2.91
N GLU A 62 9.68 -2.57 -3.36
CA GLU A 62 10.72 -1.92 -2.56
C GLU A 62 10.30 -0.54 -2.08
N MET A 63 9.44 0.16 -2.84
CA MET A 63 9.07 1.55 -2.56
C MET A 63 7.56 1.76 -2.64
N VAL A 64 7.00 2.30 -1.56
CA VAL A 64 5.64 2.86 -1.56
C VAL A 64 5.73 4.32 -1.15
N SER A 65 5.30 5.20 -2.04
CA SER A 65 5.14 6.62 -1.75
C SER A 65 3.68 6.90 -1.43
N PHE A 66 3.42 7.44 -0.24
CA PHE A 66 2.12 7.95 0.14
C PHE A 66 2.10 9.45 -0.06
N GLY A 67 1.00 9.95 -0.61
CA GLY A 67 0.71 11.36 -0.56
C GLY A 67 0.42 11.83 0.88
N THR A 68 0.63 13.12 1.13
CA THR A 68 0.37 13.83 2.39
C THR A 68 -1.07 13.75 2.92
N GLY A 69 -2.04 13.30 2.12
CA GLY A 69 -3.45 13.17 2.47
C GLY A 69 -3.79 11.98 3.40
N LEU A 70 -2.87 11.02 3.57
CA LEU A 70 -3.06 9.83 4.40
C LEU A 70 -2.95 10.15 5.92
N THR A 71 -3.85 10.99 6.44
CA THR A 71 -3.78 11.53 7.81
C THR A 71 -4.76 10.89 8.79
N THR A 72 -5.67 10.01 8.35
CA THR A 72 -6.70 9.45 9.24
C THR A 72 -7.25 8.12 8.73
N MET A 73 -6.58 7.01 9.07
CA MET A 73 -7.18 5.69 8.94
C MET A 73 -7.85 5.32 10.28
N TYR A 74 -9.15 5.58 10.42
CA TYR A 74 -9.88 5.35 11.67
C TYR A 74 -10.49 3.94 11.69
N TYR A 75 -10.00 3.01 12.55
CA TYR A 75 -10.75 1.83 13.03
C TYR A 75 -10.14 1.18 14.31
N GLY A 76 -10.49 1.67 15.51
CA GLY A 76 -10.36 0.93 16.79
C GLY A 76 -8.97 0.84 17.48
N PRO A 77 -8.90 0.39 18.77
CA PRO A 77 -7.79 0.68 19.69
C PRO A 77 -6.64 -0.35 19.63
N PHE A 78 -5.97 -0.47 18.48
CA PHE A 78 -4.71 -1.21 18.38
C PHE A 78 -3.65 -0.39 17.65
N THR A 79 -2.55 -0.11 18.33
CA THR A 79 -1.41 0.64 17.78
C THR A 79 -0.34 -0.33 17.32
N VAL A 80 0.10 -0.24 16.06
CA VAL A 80 1.27 -0.96 15.54
C VAL A 80 2.34 0.07 15.20
N THR A 81 3.53 -0.10 15.78
CA THR A 81 4.66 0.82 15.62
C THR A 81 5.63 0.27 14.58
N PHE A 82 5.74 0.94 13.44
CA PHE A 82 6.76 0.62 12.43
C PHE A 82 8.01 1.48 12.65
N LYS A 83 9.18 0.86 12.47
CA LYS A 83 10.49 1.48 12.63
C LYS A 83 11.23 1.50 11.29
N ASP A 84 12.02 2.53 11.04
CA ASP A 84 12.97 2.52 9.93
C ASP A 84 14.11 1.51 10.18
N ALA A 85 15.01 1.36 9.21
CA ALA A 85 16.21 0.50 9.32
C ALA A 85 17.17 0.90 10.45
N TYR A 86 16.95 2.07 11.06
CA TYR A 86 17.74 2.63 12.16
C TYR A 86 17.00 2.57 13.52
N GLY A 87 15.79 2.01 13.55
CA GLY A 87 15.00 1.81 14.76
C GLY A 87 14.11 3.01 15.17
N ASN A 88 14.00 4.04 14.34
CA ASN A 88 13.20 5.22 14.62
C ASN A 88 11.73 4.99 14.25
N THR A 89 10.82 5.41 15.12
CA THR A 89 9.37 5.36 14.87
C THR A 89 9.01 6.25 13.69
N LEU A 90 8.38 5.68 12.67
CA LEU A 90 7.83 6.43 11.55
C LEU A 90 6.55 7.15 12.04
N SER A 91 6.58 8.49 12.06
CA SER A 91 5.52 9.33 12.63
C SER A 91 4.28 9.50 11.72
N GLN A 92 4.24 8.82 10.57
CA GLN A 92 3.04 8.76 9.74
C GLN A 92 2.25 7.49 10.06
N THR A 93 1.14 7.74 10.72
CA THR A 93 0.16 6.80 11.20
C THR A 93 -0.52 6.05 10.06
N ILE A 94 0.06 4.95 9.59
CA ILE A 94 -0.70 3.89 8.88
C ILE A 94 -1.43 3.06 9.94
N GLU A 95 -2.34 3.68 10.71
CA GLU A 95 -3.19 2.98 11.67
C GLU A 95 -4.20 2.13 10.90
N ASN A 96 -3.98 0.82 10.79
CA ASN A 96 -4.86 -0.16 10.15
C ASN A 96 -4.88 -0.21 8.61
N LEU A 97 -3.85 -0.81 8.01
CA LEU A 97 -4.09 -1.65 6.84
C LEU A 97 -4.63 -3.00 7.33
N ALA A 98 -5.95 -3.11 7.47
CA ALA A 98 -6.59 -4.36 7.84
C ALA A 98 -6.24 -5.47 6.83
N GLY A 99 -5.89 -6.66 7.30
CA GLY A 99 -5.78 -7.86 6.47
C GLY A 99 -4.53 -7.94 5.59
N HIS A 100 -3.32 -7.93 6.17
CA HIS A 100 -2.11 -8.41 5.47
C HIS A 100 -1.78 -7.67 4.16
N VAL A 101 -2.01 -6.35 4.10
CA VAL A 101 -1.97 -5.60 2.82
C VAL A 101 -0.63 -5.67 2.10
N PHE A 102 0.50 -5.59 2.82
CA PHE A 102 1.85 -5.71 2.26
C PHE A 102 2.56 -7.01 2.66
N GLU A 103 1.85 -7.99 3.24
CA GLU A 103 2.50 -9.24 3.68
C GLU A 103 3.07 -10.03 2.48
N GLY A 104 4.24 -10.62 2.68
CA GLY A 104 4.98 -11.32 1.61
C GLY A 104 5.75 -10.39 0.67
N SER A 105 5.80 -9.08 0.93
CA SER A 105 6.84 -8.23 0.33
C SER A 105 8.18 -8.54 1.01
N ASP A 106 9.02 -9.34 0.34
CA ASP A 106 10.32 -9.79 0.88
C ASP A 106 11.42 -8.71 0.75
N GLY A 107 11.12 -7.60 0.07
CA GLY A 107 11.99 -6.44 -0.09
C GLY A 107 12.07 -5.56 1.16
N VAL A 108 13.16 -4.80 1.29
CA VAL A 108 13.27 -3.73 2.31
C VAL A 108 12.27 -2.63 1.92
N LEU A 109 11.03 -2.77 2.38
CA LEU A 109 9.96 -1.82 2.06
C LEU A 109 10.29 -0.45 2.67
N THR A 110 10.61 0.49 1.79
CA THR A 110 10.83 1.88 2.16
C THR A 110 9.54 2.66 1.96
N ILE A 111 9.03 3.22 3.05
CA ILE A 111 7.83 4.07 3.07
C ILE A 111 8.29 5.52 3.12
N VAL A 112 7.93 6.31 2.10
CA VAL A 112 8.25 7.74 2.01
C VAL A 112 6.98 8.57 1.88
N SER A 113 7.01 9.74 2.48
CA SER A 113 5.96 10.77 2.46
C SER A 113 6.33 11.98 1.63
#